data_AF-A0ABC9SKQ1-F1
#
_entry.id   AF-A0ABC9SKQ1-F1
#
_cell.length_a   1.000
_cell.length_b   1.000
_cell.length_c   1.000
_cell.angle_alpha   90.00
_cell.angle_beta   90.00
_cell.angle_gamma   90.00
#
_symmetry.space_group_name_H-M   'P 1'
#
loop_
_entity.id
_entity.type
_entity.pdbx_description
1 polymer ?
#
loop_
_entity_poly.entity_id
_entity_poly.type
_entity_poly.pdbx_seq_one_letter_code
_entity_poly.pdbx_strand_id
1 'polypeptide(L)'
;MERKNVKSKKEFKLFLMELIEDYRQNKEMWECCDIETFLENILVYSEDIIGFYRNSNLDLNPEIASWQLFADILCGARIYE
;
A
#
# COMPACT_ATOMS: atom_id res chain seq x y z
N MET A 1 7.09 -7.53 2.07
CA MET A 1 6.24 -7.29 3.26
C MET A 1 4.84 -7.88 3.07
N GLU A 2 4.24 -8.49 4.10
CA GLU A 2 2.85 -9.00 4.07
C GLU A 2 1.82 -7.90 4.40
N ARG A 3 0.56 -8.08 3.94
CA ARG A 3 -0.57 -7.19 4.28
C ARG A 3 -0.78 -7.13 5.79
N LYS A 4 -0.83 -5.92 6.35
CA LYS A 4 -1.04 -5.67 7.79
C LYS A 4 -2.49 -5.28 8.07
N ASN A 5 -2.95 -5.47 9.31
CA ASN A 5 -4.23 -4.95 9.78
C ASN A 5 -4.01 -3.60 10.49
N VAL A 6 -4.33 -2.49 9.82
CA VAL A 6 -4.01 -1.12 10.24
C VAL A 6 -5.32 -0.37 10.52
N LYS A 7 -5.67 -0.21 11.80
CA LYS A 7 -6.97 0.36 12.22
C LYS A 7 -6.85 1.74 12.85
N SER A 8 -5.64 2.15 13.22
CA SER A 8 -5.39 3.40 13.95
C SER A 8 -4.22 4.19 13.37
N LYS A 9 -4.17 5.49 13.69
CA LYS A 9 -3.03 6.35 13.34
C LYS A 9 -1.70 5.82 13.89
N LYS A 10 -1.71 5.21 15.09
CA LYS A 10 -0.51 4.64 15.70
C LYS A 10 0.00 3.46 14.86
N GLU A 11 -0.89 2.54 14.48
CA GLU A 11 -0.54 1.41 13.63
C GLU A 11 -0.10 1.87 12.23
N PHE A 12 -0.75 2.90 11.68
CA PHE A 12 -0.35 3.47 10.39
C PHE A 12 1.07 4.06 10.45
N LYS A 13 1.41 4.76 11.53
CA LYS A 13 2.80 5.23 11.73
C LYS A 13 3.80 4.08 11.80
N LEU A 14 3.46 3.00 12.51
CA LEU A 14 4.32 1.81 12.59
C LEU A 14 4.49 1.16 11.22
N PHE A 15 3.39 1.02 10.47
CA PHE A 15 3.42 0.53 9.10
C PHE A 15 4.35 1.36 8.20
N LEU A 16 4.28 2.70 8.26
CA LEU A 16 5.17 3.57 7.48
C LEU A 16 6.64 3.38 7.86
N MET A 17 6.94 3.20 9.15
CA MET A 17 8.30 2.92 9.61
C MET A 17 8.81 1.58 9.05
N GLU A 18 7.97 0.54 9.05
CA GLU A 18 8.29 -0.76 8.45
C GLU A 18 8.47 -0.65 6.93
N LEU A 19 7.63 0.12 6.23
CA LEU A 19 7.70 0.30 4.79
C LEU A 19 8.99 1.01 4.36
N ILE A 20 9.40 2.04 5.10
CA ILE A 20 10.67 2.76 4.88
C ILE A 20 11.85 1.80 5.06
N GLU A 21 11.81 0.95 6.08
CA GLU A 21 12.89 0.00 6.34
C GLU A 21 12.94 -1.11 5.28
N ASP A 22 11.77 -1.59 4.82
CA ASP A 22 11.66 -2.55 3.71
C ASP A 22 12.29 -1.99 2.44
N TYR A 23 12.04 -0.71 2.09
CA TYR A 23 12.68 -0.05 0.95
C TYR A 23 14.21 0.05 1.11
N ARG A 24 14.70 0.38 2.30
CA ARG A 24 16.15 0.51 2.55
C ARG A 24 16.88 -0.82 2.42
N GLN A 25 16.27 -1.89 2.89
CA GLN A 25 16.89 -3.22 2.94
C GLN A 25 16.69 -4.03 1.67
N ASN A 26 15.60 -3.78 0.93
CA ASN A 26 15.19 -4.59 -0.23
C ASN A 26 14.92 -3.72 -1.45
N LYS A 27 15.70 -2.66 -1.66
CA LYS A 27 15.48 -1.70 -2.75
C LYS A 27 15.40 -2.37 -4.12
N GLU A 28 16.24 -3.37 -4.38
CA GLU A 28 16.21 -4.14 -5.64
C GLU A 28 14.92 -4.93 -5.89
N MET A 29 14.09 -5.15 -4.87
CA MET A 29 12.79 -5.82 -4.99
C MET A 29 11.64 -4.84 -5.23
N TRP A 30 11.91 -3.54 -5.18
CA TRP A 30 10.93 -2.50 -5.50
C TRP A 30 11.03 -2.19 -6.99
N GLU A 31 9.90 -2.25 -7.68
CA GLU A 31 9.85 -2.01 -9.13
C GLU A 31 9.84 -0.50 -9.44
N CYS A 32 9.44 0.34 -8.48
CA CYS A 32 9.53 1.79 -8.59
C CYS A 32 10.96 2.29 -8.31
N CYS A 33 11.62 2.79 -9.38
CA CYS A 33 13.01 3.23 -9.33
C CYS A 33 13.20 4.67 -8.81
N ASP A 34 12.13 5.47 -8.82
CA ASP A 34 12.11 6.85 -8.36
C ASP A 34 10.75 7.25 -7.75
N ILE A 35 10.67 8.51 -7.30
CA ILE A 35 9.48 9.05 -6.65
C ILE A 35 8.33 9.28 -7.64
N GLU A 36 8.63 9.56 -8.91
CA GLU A 36 7.61 9.78 -9.94
C GLU A 36 6.86 8.48 -10.21
N THR A 37 7.61 7.41 -10.51
CA THR A 37 7.08 6.05 -10.69
C THR A 37 6.29 5.59 -9.47
N PHE A 38 6.78 5.84 -8.26
CA PHE A 38 6.06 5.45 -7.04
C PHE A 38 4.73 6.19 -6.89
N LEU A 39 4.66 7.48 -7.24
CA LEU A 39 3.42 8.25 -7.21
C LEU A 39 2.43 7.80 -8.30
N GLU A 40 2.93 7.45 -9.49
CA GLU A 40 2.12 6.85 -10.56
C GLU A 40 1.54 5.51 -10.13
N ASN A 41 2.34 4.64 -9.52
CA ASN A 41 1.89 3.35 -8.99
C ASN A 41 0.84 3.50 -7.88
N ILE A 42 0.97 4.52 -7.02
CA ILE A 42 -0.06 4.85 -6.02
C ILE A 42 -1.37 5.23 -6.71
N LEU A 43 -1.31 6.05 -7.75
CA LEU A 43 -2.50 6.46 -8.51
C LEU A 43 -3.18 5.25 -9.16
N VAL A 44 -2.44 4.48 -9.95
CA VAL A 44 -2.96 3.28 -10.64
C VAL A 44 -3.56 2.31 -9.64
N TYR A 45 -2.81 1.96 -8.60
CA TYR A 45 -3.28 0.96 -7.64
C TYR A 45 -4.44 1.48 -6.77
N SER A 46 -4.58 2.79 -6.55
CA SER A 46 -5.76 3.34 -5.88
C SER A 46 -7.07 3.14 -6.65
N GLU A 47 -7.00 2.99 -7.97
CA GLU A 47 -8.16 2.67 -8.81
C GLU A 47 -8.44 1.15 -8.79
N ASP A 48 -7.39 0.33 -8.90
CA ASP A 48 -7.49 -1.13 -9.00
C ASP A 48 -7.82 -1.83 -7.67
N ILE A 49 -7.43 -1.22 -6.54
CA ILE A 49 -7.59 -1.81 -5.21
C ILE A 49 -9.05 -2.12 -4.86
N ILE A 50 -10.01 -1.41 -5.47
CA ILE A 50 -11.44 -1.70 -5.33
C ILE A 50 -11.75 -3.14 -5.78
N GLY A 51 -11.14 -3.59 -6.89
CA GLY A 51 -11.26 -4.95 -7.39
C GLY A 51 -10.69 -5.98 -6.41
N PHE A 52 -9.51 -5.70 -5.84
CA PHE A 52 -8.88 -6.55 -4.83
C PHE A 52 -9.78 -6.76 -3.59
N TYR A 53 -10.38 -5.69 -3.07
CA TYR A 53 -11.26 -5.77 -1.89
C TYR A 53 -12.53 -6.55 -2.16
N ARG A 54 -13.16 -6.33 -3.33
CA ARG A 54 -14.35 -7.07 -3.76
C ARG A 54 -14.04 -8.56 -3.93
N ASN A 55 -12.96 -8.88 -4.63
CA ASN A 55 -12.60 -10.27 -4.92
C ASN A 55 -12.14 -11.04 -3.68
N SER A 56 -11.54 -10.35 -2.71
CA SER A 56 -11.03 -10.95 -1.48
C SER A 56 -12.06 -10.98 -0.33
N ASN A 57 -13.31 -10.56 -0.57
CA ASN A 57 -14.36 -10.43 0.44
C ASN A 57 -13.92 -9.69 1.71
N LEU A 58 -13.13 -8.62 1.54
CA LEU A 58 -12.65 -7.82 2.66
C LEU A 58 -13.78 -6.90 3.12
N ASP A 59 -14.06 -6.93 4.43
CA ASP A 59 -15.11 -6.14 5.08
C ASP A 59 -14.65 -4.69 5.29
N LEU A 60 -14.38 -4.00 4.18
CA LEU A 60 -13.95 -2.61 4.18
C LEU A 60 -14.40 -1.97 2.87
N ASN A 61 -15.09 -0.83 2.98
CA ASN A 61 -15.55 -0.09 1.83
C ASN A 61 -14.39 0.72 1.23
N PRO A 62 -13.90 0.41 0.01
CA PRO A 62 -12.77 1.10 -0.59
C PRO A 62 -13.09 2.55 -1.00
N GLU A 63 -14.37 2.94 -1.04
CA GLU A 63 -14.81 4.33 -1.26
C GLU A 63 -14.67 5.21 0.00
N ILE A 64 -14.37 4.60 1.16
CA ILE A 64 -14.20 5.32 2.43
C ILE A 64 -12.73 5.25 2.83
N ALA A 65 -12.10 6.43 2.90
CA ALA A 65 -10.73 6.54 3.35
C ALA A 65 -10.53 5.90 4.73
N SER A 66 -9.56 4.99 4.83
CA SER A 66 -9.19 4.31 6.07
C SER A 66 -7.68 4.09 6.13
N TRP A 67 -7.14 3.94 7.34
CA TRP A 67 -5.72 3.65 7.51
C TRP A 67 -5.30 2.35 6.84
N GLN A 68 -6.19 1.36 6.82
CA GLN A 68 -6.00 0.10 6.11
C GLN A 68 -5.90 0.32 4.60
N LEU A 69 -6.82 1.11 4.03
CA LEU A 69 -6.83 1.40 2.60
C LEU A 69 -5.53 2.08 2.16
N PHE A 70 -5.07 3.10 2.90
CA PHE A 70 -3.79 3.74 2.61
C PHE A 70 -2.61 2.78 2.74
N ALA A 71 -2.60 1.92 3.76
CA ALA A 71 -1.53 0.94 3.94
C ALA A 71 -1.49 -0.07 2.79
N ASP A 72 -2.65 -0.55 2.33
CA ASP A 72 -2.74 -1.49 1.23
C ASP A 72 -2.33 -0.83 -0.10
N ILE A 73 -2.73 0.41 -0.34
CA ILE A 73 -2.31 1.18 -1.53
C ILE A 73 -0.79 1.31 -1.60
N LEU A 74 -0.19 1.83 -0.51
CA LEU A 74 1.26 2.03 -0.43
C LEU A 74 2.04 0.71 -0.49
N CYS A 75 1.45 -0.38 0.02
CA CYS A 75 2.06 -1.69 -0.05
C CYS A 75 2.07 -2.26 -1.47
N GLY A 76 0.98 -2.08 -2.23
CA GLY A 76 0.86 -2.52 -3.63
C GLY A 76 1.73 -1.70 -4.58
N ALA A 77 1.78 -0.39 -4.39
CA ALA A 77 2.54 0.53 -5.26
C ALA A 77 4.06 0.25 -5.33
N ARG A 78 4.59 -0.61 -4.45
CA ARG A 78 6.01 -1.02 -4.47
C ARG A 78 6.35 -1.97 -5.63
N ILE A 79 5.36 -2.72 -6.14
CA ILE A 79 5.51 -3.87 -7.07
C ILE A 79 4.45 -3.85 -8.19
N TYR A 80 3.81 -2.70 -8.42
CA TYR A 80 2.80 -2.57 -9.47
C TYR A 80 3.44 -1.82 -10.64
N GLU A 81 3.27 -2.31 -11.86
CA GLU A 81 3.63 -1.63 -13.12
C GLU A 81 2.46 -0.80 -13.65
#